data_AF-A0A2H9QNP5-F1
#
_entry.id   AF-A0A2H9QNP5-F1
#
_cell.length_a   1.000
_cell.length_b   1.000
_cell.length_c   1.000
_cell.angle_alpha   90.00
_cell.angle_beta   90.00
_cell.angle_gamma   90.00
#
_symmetry.space_group_name_H-M   'P 1'
#
loop_
_entity.id
_entity.type
_entity.pdbx_description
1 polymer ?
#
loop_
_entity_poly.entity_id
_entity_poly.type
_entity_poly.pdbx_seq_one_letter_code
_entity_poly.pdbx_strand_id
1 'polypeptide(L)'
;MNQEQLIEETEEKLVSYKNLYRCPYCVGKIVKRGVRKKKFEEVQIYYCKNCDKRFTSQVTKNKTYPLKIILDSLTLYNQLNSLEEISELIFEKYGIKITPQIVSRWLEEYKNYLPFLRMREFALGKYSKKELVEKSKLIHQQIYNFKFHRVKMNFILNEEFKHFKFKPLRDFLELVSSECPHQIFREKMERASEKKEMFNLDQVKIIPKKSSASTIANLVIQSISNNKMRHEVLEEFMLFNDSVTVAIEVPVILDSEDINHYKFELNFDIPFLINEGEYLTGHIDMIQIRNGSIYIMDFKPSAKKEKPIEQLTIYALALSRLTGIRLYHFKCAWFDSKDYFEFFPLHVVYKLKKGKKFNKNQTKLNIIKKEDVKKMEIKK
;
A
#
# COMPACT_ATOMS: atom_id res chain seq x y z
N MET A 1 33.98 -0.88 -2.11
CA MET A 1 33.07 -0.39 -1.06
C MET A 1 31.81 -1.24 -1.12
N ASN A 2 31.56 -2.09 -0.13
CA ASN A 2 30.48 -3.08 -0.18
C ASN A 2 29.11 -2.40 -0.09
N GLN A 3 28.13 -2.92 -0.85
CA GLN A 3 26.73 -2.45 -0.82
C GLN A 3 26.15 -2.48 0.60
N GLU A 4 26.63 -3.36 1.47
CA GLU A 4 26.22 -3.44 2.88
C GLU A 4 26.69 -2.22 3.71
N GLN A 5 27.88 -1.67 3.45
CA GLN A 5 28.39 -0.47 4.13
C GLN A 5 27.68 0.82 3.67
N LEU A 6 27.29 0.88 2.39
CA LEU A 6 26.43 1.96 1.86
C LEU A 6 25.00 1.91 2.44
N ILE A 7 24.55 0.72 2.86
CA ILE A 7 23.24 0.53 3.50
C ILE A 7 23.32 0.88 5.00
N GLU A 8 24.38 0.50 5.72
CA GLU A 8 24.55 0.85 7.14
C GLU A 8 24.66 2.37 7.38
N GLU A 9 25.33 3.13 6.51
CA GLU A 9 25.37 4.61 6.63
C GLU A 9 24.00 5.27 6.42
N THR A 10 23.04 4.58 5.80
CA THR A 10 21.66 5.06 5.66
C THR A 10 20.76 4.71 6.85
N GLU A 11 21.19 3.80 7.74
CA GLU A 11 20.35 3.27 8.84
C GLU A 11 20.20 4.22 10.04
N GLU A 12 21.11 5.18 10.25
CA GLU A 12 21.00 6.15 11.36
C GLU A 12 20.06 7.34 11.09
N LYS A 13 19.46 7.44 9.90
CA LYS A 13 18.77 8.66 9.44
C LYS A 13 17.29 8.48 9.06
N LEU A 14 16.58 7.53 9.68
CA LEU A 14 15.12 7.43 9.58
C LEU A 14 14.44 7.90 10.87
N VAL A 15 14.74 9.15 11.27
CA VAL A 15 13.93 9.88 12.24
C VAL A 15 12.85 10.62 11.43
N SER A 16 11.57 10.50 11.82
CA SER A 16 10.49 11.30 11.25
C SER A 16 10.82 12.79 11.38
N TYR A 17 11.33 13.38 10.31
CA TYR A 17 12.05 14.66 10.39
C TYR A 17 11.16 15.88 10.54
N LYS A 18 9.84 15.76 10.35
CA LYS A 18 8.91 16.88 10.59
C LYS A 18 8.61 17.05 12.08
N ASN A 19 8.52 15.93 12.80
CA ASN A 19 8.45 15.91 14.24
C ASN A 19 9.75 15.33 14.77
N LEU A 20 10.81 16.13 14.74
CA LEU A 20 12.02 15.81 15.48
C LEU A 20 11.62 15.64 16.97
N TYR A 21 11.71 14.42 17.47
CA TYR A 21 11.51 14.11 18.90
C TYR A 21 12.85 13.97 19.64
N ARG A 22 13.95 13.85 18.88
CA ARG A 22 15.32 13.67 19.38
C ARG A 22 16.31 14.42 18.50
N CYS A 23 17.49 14.70 19.06
CA CYS A 23 18.57 15.39 18.37
C CYS A 23 19.19 14.49 17.30
N PRO A 24 19.33 14.93 16.03
CA PRO A 24 19.92 14.13 14.96
C PRO A 24 21.45 13.98 15.10
N TYR A 25 22.08 14.64 16.08
CA TYR A 25 23.53 14.60 16.28
C TYR A 25 23.97 13.77 17.49
N CYS A 26 23.12 13.64 18.51
CA CYS A 26 23.47 12.99 19.77
C CYS A 26 22.29 12.24 20.40
N VAL A 27 21.15 12.15 19.71
CA VAL A 27 19.92 11.45 20.14
C VAL A 27 19.28 12.03 21.42
N GLY A 28 19.87 13.08 22.01
CA GLY A 28 19.37 13.76 23.21
C GLY A 28 18.04 14.48 23.01
N LYS A 29 17.42 14.91 24.12
CA LYS A 29 16.18 15.70 24.12
C LYS A 29 16.37 17.04 23.41
N ILE A 30 15.32 17.51 22.73
CA ILE A 30 15.32 18.76 21.98
C ILE A 30 14.21 19.67 22.46
N VAL A 31 14.39 20.98 22.26
CA VAL A 31 13.39 22.00 22.54
C VAL A 31 13.21 22.89 21.31
N LYS A 32 11.99 23.40 21.11
CA LYS A 32 11.70 24.40 20.07
C LYS A 32 12.31 25.74 20.49
N ARG A 33 13.07 26.39 19.60
CA ARG A 33 13.81 27.64 19.88
C ARG A 33 13.64 28.64 18.74
N GLY A 34 12.41 29.10 18.54
CA GLY A 34 12.03 30.08 17.52
C GLY A 34 11.90 29.52 16.11
N VAL A 35 11.73 30.41 15.13
CA VAL A 35 11.54 30.06 13.71
C VAL A 35 12.59 30.73 12.85
N ARG A 36 12.99 30.05 11.77
CA ARG A 36 13.82 30.62 10.70
C ARG A 36 12.91 30.96 9.53
N LYS A 37 12.91 32.22 9.11
CA LYS A 37 12.23 32.66 7.90
C LYS A 37 13.10 32.28 6.68
N LYS A 38 12.56 31.49 5.76
CA LYS A 38 13.13 31.29 4.42
C LYS A 38 12.35 32.14 3.41
N LYS A 39 12.78 32.11 2.15
CA LYS A 39 12.12 32.83 1.04
C LYS A 39 10.63 32.49 0.88
N PHE A 40 10.24 31.23 1.09
CA PHE A 40 8.89 30.74 0.78
C PHE A 40 8.19 30.01 1.95
N GLU A 41 8.86 29.83 3.08
CA GLU A 41 8.28 29.15 4.26
C GLU A 41 8.99 29.60 5.54
N GLU A 42 8.30 29.42 6.67
CA GLU A 42 8.93 29.49 7.99
C GLU A 42 9.21 28.07 8.49
N VAL A 43 10.42 27.84 9.01
CA VAL A 43 10.83 26.53 9.52
C VAL A 43 11.17 26.60 11.00
N GLN A 44 10.70 25.63 11.77
CA GLN A 44 10.99 25.51 13.19
C GLN A 44 12.49 25.27 13.44
N ILE A 45 13.09 26.07 14.31
CA ILE A 45 14.42 25.82 14.85
C ILE A 45 14.29 24.99 16.13
N TYR A 46 15.13 23.96 16.24
CA TYR A 46 15.29 23.12 17.42
C TYR A 46 16.67 23.35 18.03
N TYR A 47 16.75 23.13 19.34
CA TYR A 47 17.99 23.18 20.11
C TYR A 47 18.11 21.94 20.98
N CYS A 48 19.29 21.34 21.02
CA CYS A 48 19.60 20.23 21.93
C CYS A 48 20.48 20.73 23.07
N LYS A 49 20.04 20.51 24.32
CA LYS A 49 20.82 20.86 25.52
C LYS A 49 22.00 19.91 25.79
N ASN A 50 22.04 18.74 25.17
CA ASN A 50 23.08 17.74 25.40
C ASN A 50 24.34 17.99 24.57
N CYS A 51 24.18 18.50 23.34
CA CYS A 51 25.31 18.76 22.44
C CYS A 51 25.36 20.21 21.95
N ASP A 52 24.57 21.10 22.57
CA ASP A 52 24.46 22.53 22.29
C ASP A 52 24.22 22.96 20.84
N LYS A 53 23.75 22.04 19.99
CA LYS A 53 23.49 22.32 18.57
C LYS A 53 22.10 22.94 18.37
N ARG A 54 22.06 23.97 17.52
CA ARG A 54 20.82 24.53 16.93
C ARG A 54 20.67 24.02 15.50
N PHE A 55 19.49 23.52 15.14
CA PHE A 55 19.24 22.94 13.82
C PHE A 55 17.77 23.01 13.42
N THR A 56 17.49 22.93 12.12
CA THR A 56 16.15 22.72 11.58
C THR A 56 15.98 21.25 11.20
N SER A 57 14.78 20.84 10.78
CA SER A 57 14.58 19.57 10.09
C SER A 57 15.62 19.39 8.96
N GLN A 58 16.28 18.22 8.90
CA GLN A 58 17.30 17.95 7.86
C GLN A 58 16.70 17.89 6.45
N VAL A 59 15.41 17.60 6.36
CA VAL A 59 14.70 17.38 5.09
C VAL A 59 14.65 18.63 4.23
N THR A 60 14.44 19.77 4.87
CA THR A 60 14.36 21.06 4.17
C THR A 60 15.69 21.80 4.21
N LYS A 61 16.78 21.15 4.66
CA LYS A 61 18.10 21.75 4.73
C LYS A 61 18.61 22.03 3.31
N ASN A 62 19.12 23.24 3.10
CA ASN A 62 19.62 23.72 1.81
C ASN A 62 18.57 23.70 0.67
N LYS A 63 17.27 23.67 1.00
CA LYS A 63 16.18 23.80 0.03
C LYS A 63 15.54 25.18 0.12
N THR A 64 15.50 25.85 -1.03
CA THR A 64 14.82 27.14 -1.20
C THR A 64 13.30 26.96 -1.19
N TYR A 65 12.80 25.94 -1.90
CA TYR A 65 11.38 25.68 -2.07
C TYR A 65 10.86 24.70 -1.02
N PRO A 66 9.60 24.88 -0.53
CA PRO A 66 8.96 23.92 0.36
C PRO A 66 8.86 22.54 -0.29
N LEU A 67 9.08 21.49 0.49
CA LEU A 67 9.06 20.11 -0.03
C LEU A 67 7.72 19.77 -0.71
N LYS A 68 6.60 20.31 -0.21
CA LYS A 68 5.28 20.07 -0.82
C LYS A 68 5.20 20.56 -2.27
N ILE A 69 5.81 21.71 -2.59
CA ILE A 69 5.85 22.23 -3.97
C ILE A 69 6.66 21.29 -4.85
N ILE A 70 7.81 20.83 -4.36
CA ILE A 70 8.66 19.89 -5.08
C ILE A 70 7.87 18.62 -5.40
N LEU A 71 7.28 17.95 -4.40
CA LEU A 71 6.56 16.69 -4.60
C LEU A 71 5.32 16.83 -5.50
N ASP A 72 4.63 17.97 -5.43
CA ASP A 72 3.49 18.25 -6.32
C ASP A 72 3.97 18.47 -7.76
N SER A 73 5.10 19.16 -7.99
CA SER A 73 5.71 19.27 -9.33
C SER A 73 6.10 17.90 -9.92
N LEU A 74 6.67 17.00 -9.10
CA LEU A 74 7.04 15.64 -9.54
C LEU A 74 5.79 14.83 -9.91
N THR A 75 4.74 14.91 -9.09
CA THR A 75 3.45 14.27 -9.37
C THR A 75 2.82 14.81 -10.65
N LEU A 76 2.81 16.13 -10.85
CA LEU A 76 2.30 16.76 -12.08
C LEU A 76 3.08 16.30 -13.32
N TYR A 77 4.39 16.12 -13.21
CA TYR A 77 5.19 15.58 -14.32
C TYR A 77 4.76 14.16 -14.71
N ASN A 78 4.55 13.29 -13.73
CA ASN A 78 4.07 11.92 -13.96
C ASN A 78 2.57 11.84 -14.31
N GLN A 79 1.84 12.95 -14.17
CA GLN A 79 0.51 13.15 -14.77
C GLN A 79 0.57 13.55 -16.26
N LEU A 80 1.73 13.38 -16.91
CA LEU A 80 1.98 13.66 -18.32
C LEU A 80 1.98 15.16 -18.68
N ASN A 81 2.20 16.06 -17.72
CA ASN A 81 2.39 17.49 -18.02
C ASN A 81 3.82 17.78 -18.51
N SER A 82 3.96 18.80 -19.36
CA SER A 82 5.25 19.37 -19.76
C SER A 82 5.84 20.21 -18.61
N LEU A 83 7.12 20.57 -18.72
CA LEU A 83 7.80 21.38 -17.70
C LEU A 83 7.25 22.81 -17.61
N GLU A 84 6.78 23.33 -18.74
CA GLU A 84 6.13 24.64 -18.88
C GLU A 84 4.78 24.64 -18.17
N GLU A 85 3.91 23.67 -18.50
CA GLU A 85 2.60 23.51 -17.86
C GLU A 85 2.72 23.34 -16.34
N ILE A 86 3.73 22.59 -15.86
CA ILE A 86 3.96 22.43 -14.42
C ILE A 86 4.29 23.78 -13.76
N SER A 87 5.06 24.63 -14.44
CA SER A 87 5.42 25.93 -13.90
C SER A 87 4.19 26.84 -13.74
N GLU A 88 3.26 26.79 -14.69
CA GLU A 88 1.98 27.49 -14.66
C GLU A 88 1.08 26.95 -13.54
N LEU A 89 0.85 25.63 -13.50
CA LEU A 89 -0.01 24.98 -12.50
C LEU A 89 0.48 25.20 -11.06
N ILE A 90 1.80 25.23 -10.85
CA ILE A 90 2.38 25.53 -9.53
C ILE A 90 2.19 27.00 -9.17
N PHE A 91 2.32 27.92 -10.14
CA PHE A 91 2.07 29.32 -9.90
C PHE A 91 0.60 29.57 -9.55
N GLU A 92 -0.35 28.96 -10.27
CA GLU A 92 -1.78 29.06 -9.98
C GLU A 92 -2.12 28.52 -8.58
N LYS A 93 -1.56 27.37 -8.21
CA LYS A 93 -1.87 26.70 -6.94
C LYS A 93 -1.22 27.36 -5.72
N TYR A 94 0.00 27.90 -5.86
CA TYR A 94 0.82 28.35 -4.73
C TYR A 94 1.24 29.82 -4.79
N GLY A 95 1.00 30.53 -5.90
CA GLY A 95 1.51 31.88 -6.14
C GLY A 95 3.03 31.96 -6.29
N ILE A 96 3.73 30.82 -6.42
CA ILE A 96 5.19 30.75 -6.45
C ILE A 96 5.65 30.43 -7.87
N LYS A 97 6.45 31.34 -8.44
CA LYS A 97 7.07 31.14 -9.76
C LYS A 97 8.25 30.16 -9.65
N ILE A 98 8.21 29.14 -10.49
CA ILE A 98 9.29 28.19 -10.73
C ILE A 98 9.59 28.14 -12.23
N THR A 99 10.80 27.70 -12.61
CA THR A 99 11.17 27.55 -14.02
C THR A 99 11.22 26.06 -14.41
N PRO A 100 11.06 25.73 -15.70
CA PRO A 100 11.23 24.36 -16.21
C PRO A 100 12.54 23.69 -15.77
N GLN A 101 13.65 24.45 -15.74
CA GLN A 101 14.97 23.95 -15.33
C GLN A 101 15.00 23.54 -13.84
N ILE A 102 14.25 24.25 -12.98
CA ILE A 102 14.14 23.89 -11.56
C ILE A 102 13.42 22.55 -11.41
N VAL A 103 12.32 22.35 -12.16
CA VAL A 103 11.58 21.09 -12.17
C VAL A 103 12.44 19.95 -12.68
N SER A 104 13.17 20.15 -13.79
CA SER A 104 14.13 19.17 -14.33
C SER A 104 15.17 18.74 -13.30
N ARG A 105 15.75 19.70 -12.56
CA ARG A 105 16.70 19.39 -11.48
C ARG A 105 16.05 18.58 -10.35
N TRP A 106 14.80 18.86 -9.99
CA TRP A 106 14.09 18.07 -8.99
C TRP A 106 13.80 16.65 -9.47
N LEU A 107 13.44 16.47 -10.75
CA LEU A 107 13.23 15.13 -11.31
C LEU A 107 14.47 14.26 -11.18
N GLU A 108 15.66 14.82 -11.46
CA GLU A 108 16.91 14.08 -11.29
C GLU A 108 17.24 13.84 -9.81
N GLU A 109 17.06 14.85 -8.95
CA GLU A 109 17.31 14.73 -7.51
C GLU A 109 16.44 13.65 -6.83
N TYR A 110 15.16 13.54 -7.23
CA TYR A 110 14.19 12.64 -6.61
C TYR A 110 13.89 11.38 -7.43
N LYS A 111 14.65 11.12 -8.50
CA LYS A 111 14.44 10.00 -9.44
C LYS A 111 14.17 8.64 -8.77
N ASN A 112 14.85 8.35 -7.66
CA ASN A 112 14.70 7.10 -6.91
C ASN A 112 13.30 6.92 -6.28
N TYR A 113 12.55 8.00 -6.10
CA TYR A 113 11.17 7.99 -5.58
C TYR A 113 10.12 8.00 -6.71
N LEU A 114 10.57 8.04 -7.97
CA LEU A 114 9.73 8.17 -9.14
C LEU A 114 9.89 6.98 -10.11
N PRO A 115 9.74 5.70 -9.69
CA PRO A 115 9.85 4.56 -10.60
C PRO A 115 8.99 4.65 -11.87
N PHE A 116 7.87 5.38 -11.84
CA PHE A 116 7.03 5.60 -13.01
C PHE A 116 7.74 6.32 -14.18
N LEU A 117 8.84 7.05 -13.92
CA LEU A 117 9.62 7.73 -14.97
C LEU A 117 10.05 6.78 -16.09
N ARG A 118 10.34 5.51 -15.76
CA ARG A 118 10.76 4.49 -16.73
C ARG A 118 9.68 4.16 -17.78
N MET A 119 8.42 4.39 -17.44
CA MET A 119 7.27 4.09 -18.29
C MET A 119 6.58 5.36 -18.83
N ARG A 120 6.98 6.54 -18.36
CA ARG A 120 6.34 7.82 -18.71
C ARG A 120 6.40 8.13 -20.20
N GLU A 121 7.54 7.95 -20.85
CA GLU A 121 7.69 8.27 -22.28
C GLU A 121 6.80 7.35 -23.15
N PHE A 122 6.69 6.07 -22.77
CA PHE A 122 5.76 5.14 -23.42
C PHE A 122 4.29 5.53 -23.18
N ALA A 123 3.97 6.04 -21.99
CA ALA A 123 2.64 6.55 -21.69
C ALA A 123 2.30 7.77 -22.55
N LEU A 124 3.22 8.75 -22.63
CA LEU A 124 3.06 9.95 -23.45
C LEU A 124 2.84 9.64 -24.93
N GLY A 125 3.58 8.67 -25.47
CA GLY A 125 3.48 8.31 -26.89
C GLY A 125 2.18 7.62 -27.29
N LYS A 126 1.40 7.11 -26.33
CA LYS A 126 0.22 6.26 -26.59
C LYS A 126 -1.08 6.77 -25.98
N TYR A 127 -1.02 7.58 -24.92
CA TYR A 127 -2.20 7.94 -24.14
C TYR A 127 -2.26 9.44 -23.89
N SER A 128 -3.47 9.98 -23.88
CA SER A 128 -3.75 11.34 -23.44
C SER A 128 -3.79 11.44 -21.90
N LYS A 129 -3.68 12.67 -21.38
CA LYS A 129 -3.83 12.96 -19.94
C LYS A 129 -5.16 12.45 -19.36
N LYS A 130 -6.24 12.46 -20.15
CA LYS A 130 -7.58 12.03 -19.73
C LYS A 130 -7.68 10.51 -19.58
N GLU A 131 -6.92 9.75 -20.37
CA GLU A 131 -6.90 8.29 -20.33
C GLU A 131 -5.98 7.73 -19.23
N LEU A 132 -5.12 8.57 -18.65
CA LEU A 132 -4.13 8.14 -17.67
C LEU A 132 -4.76 7.50 -16.43
N VAL A 133 -5.76 8.19 -15.87
CA VAL A 133 -6.40 7.85 -14.60
C VAL A 133 -7.90 8.11 -14.67
N GLU A 134 -8.67 7.08 -14.37
CA GLU A 134 -10.10 7.17 -14.05
C GLU A 134 -10.26 7.71 -12.63
N LYS A 135 -11.16 8.68 -12.42
CA LYS A 135 -11.35 9.35 -11.12
C LYS A 135 -12.83 9.45 -10.81
N SER A 136 -13.23 9.08 -9.60
CA SER A 136 -14.58 9.28 -9.12
C SER A 136 -14.59 9.73 -7.66
N LYS A 137 -15.52 10.63 -7.32
CA LYS A 137 -15.77 11.02 -5.93
C LYS A 137 -16.92 10.18 -5.40
N LEU A 138 -16.59 9.23 -4.53
CA LEU A 138 -17.58 8.36 -3.92
C LEU A 138 -18.13 9.04 -2.66
N ILE A 139 -19.36 9.57 -2.76
CA ILE A 139 -20.07 10.18 -1.63
C ILE A 139 -20.77 9.06 -0.87
N HIS A 140 -20.06 8.47 0.08
CA HIS A 140 -20.55 7.43 0.98
C HIS A 140 -20.77 8.03 2.38
N GLN A 141 -20.53 7.31 3.48
CA GLN A 141 -20.53 7.93 4.82
C GLN A 141 -19.50 9.07 4.97
N GLN A 142 -18.44 9.05 4.15
CA GLN A 142 -17.52 10.15 3.93
C GLN A 142 -17.16 10.20 2.43
N ILE A 143 -16.44 11.25 2.02
CA ILE A 143 -15.98 11.39 0.64
C ILE A 143 -14.70 10.57 0.47
N TYR A 144 -14.73 9.62 -0.47
CA TYR A 144 -13.57 8.86 -0.92
C TYR A 144 -13.21 9.26 -2.35
N ASN A 145 -11.93 9.55 -2.58
CA ASN A 145 -11.42 9.99 -3.88
C ASN A 145 -10.86 8.79 -4.64
N PHE A 146 -11.73 7.91 -5.13
CA PHE A 146 -11.34 6.77 -5.95
C PHE A 146 -10.56 7.22 -7.17
N LYS A 147 -9.41 6.58 -7.40
CA LYS A 147 -8.62 6.78 -8.62
C LYS A 147 -8.05 5.44 -9.09
N PHE A 148 -8.14 5.19 -10.38
CA PHE A 148 -7.59 4.02 -11.05
C PHE A 148 -6.69 4.40 -12.22
N HIS A 149 -5.42 4.02 -12.15
CA HIS A 149 -4.41 4.35 -13.15
C HIS A 149 -4.40 3.31 -14.30
N ARG A 150 -5.28 3.53 -15.28
CA ARG A 150 -5.50 2.67 -16.47
C ARG A 150 -4.22 2.32 -17.21
N VAL A 151 -3.40 3.32 -17.54
CA VAL A 151 -2.19 3.13 -18.35
C VAL A 151 -1.19 2.23 -17.64
N LYS A 152 -0.96 2.45 -16.35
CA LYS A 152 -0.07 1.63 -15.54
C LYS A 152 -0.58 0.21 -15.42
N MET A 153 -1.88 0.02 -15.19
CA MET A 153 -2.49 -1.31 -15.19
C MET A 153 -2.22 -2.04 -16.50
N ASN A 154 -2.45 -1.39 -17.64
CA ASN A 154 -2.18 -1.96 -18.95
C ASN A 154 -0.70 -2.33 -19.14
N PHE A 155 0.23 -1.49 -18.70
CA PHE A 155 1.66 -1.83 -18.77
C PHE A 155 1.99 -3.03 -17.90
N ILE A 156 1.56 -3.07 -16.63
CA ILE A 156 1.86 -4.18 -15.72
C ILE A 156 1.29 -5.51 -16.22
N LEU A 157 0.07 -5.51 -16.77
CA LEU A 157 -0.57 -6.71 -17.31
C LEU A 157 0.14 -7.25 -18.57
N ASN A 158 0.76 -6.37 -19.35
CA ASN A 158 1.43 -6.72 -20.61
C ASN A 158 2.94 -6.96 -20.44
N GLU A 159 3.56 -6.45 -19.37
CA GLU A 159 5.01 -6.57 -19.12
C GLU A 159 5.42 -8.00 -18.77
N GLU A 160 4.64 -8.71 -17.95
CA GLU A 160 4.97 -10.06 -17.50
C GLU A 160 3.77 -11.01 -17.61
N PHE A 161 3.98 -12.19 -18.22
CA PHE A 161 2.93 -13.21 -18.41
C PHE A 161 2.19 -13.57 -17.11
N LYS A 162 2.91 -13.59 -15.98
CA LYS A 162 2.34 -13.92 -14.66
C LYS A 162 1.28 -12.94 -14.16
N HIS A 163 1.18 -11.73 -14.73
CA HIS A 163 0.19 -10.71 -14.36
C HIS A 163 -1.08 -10.76 -15.22
N PHE A 164 -1.06 -11.42 -16.39
CA PHE A 164 -2.21 -11.46 -17.32
C PHE A 164 -3.50 -11.97 -16.67
N LYS A 165 -3.38 -12.87 -15.69
CA LYS A 165 -4.49 -13.41 -14.89
C LYS A 165 -5.24 -12.37 -14.04
N PHE A 166 -4.72 -11.13 -13.94
CA PHE A 166 -5.32 -10.02 -13.18
C PHE A 166 -6.17 -9.08 -14.05
N LYS A 167 -6.48 -9.46 -15.30
CA LYS A 167 -7.48 -8.77 -16.12
C LYS A 167 -8.82 -8.55 -15.39
N PRO A 168 -9.39 -9.52 -14.64
CA PRO A 168 -10.64 -9.28 -13.91
C PRO A 168 -10.57 -8.13 -12.91
N LEU A 169 -9.40 -7.86 -12.31
CA LEU A 169 -9.21 -6.71 -11.44
C LEU A 169 -9.26 -5.39 -12.23
N ARG A 170 -8.68 -5.34 -13.44
CA ARG A 170 -8.78 -4.16 -14.31
C ARG A 170 -10.24 -3.89 -14.66
N ASP A 171 -10.95 -4.94 -15.06
CA ASP A 171 -12.34 -4.83 -15.51
C ASP A 171 -13.25 -4.34 -14.36
N PHE A 172 -13.07 -4.90 -13.15
CA PHE A 172 -13.71 -4.38 -11.94
C PHE A 172 -13.41 -2.90 -11.68
N LEU A 173 -12.12 -2.51 -11.67
CA LEU A 173 -11.71 -1.14 -11.38
C LEU A 173 -12.24 -0.13 -12.41
N GLU A 174 -12.42 -0.55 -13.66
CA GLU A 174 -12.97 0.27 -14.72
C GLU A 174 -14.46 0.58 -14.51
N LEU A 175 -15.19 -0.36 -13.91
CA LEU A 175 -16.63 -0.27 -13.65
C LEU A 175 -16.97 0.46 -12.35
N VAL A 176 -16.01 0.68 -11.44
CA VAL A 176 -16.25 1.33 -10.13
C VAL A 176 -16.96 2.68 -10.29
N SER A 177 -16.54 3.52 -11.24
CA SER A 177 -17.13 4.85 -11.42
C SER A 177 -18.61 4.82 -11.84
N SER A 178 -19.05 3.76 -12.52
CA SER A 178 -20.41 3.64 -13.08
C SER A 178 -21.31 2.68 -12.32
N GLU A 179 -20.75 1.66 -11.66
CA GLU A 179 -21.50 0.54 -11.09
C GLU A 179 -21.39 0.43 -9.57
N CYS A 180 -20.63 1.32 -8.89
CA CYS A 180 -20.53 1.28 -7.43
C CYS A 180 -21.92 1.46 -6.77
N PRO A 181 -22.38 0.52 -5.90
CA PRO A 181 -23.70 0.58 -5.30
C PRO A 181 -23.73 1.59 -4.14
N HIS A 182 -23.71 2.89 -4.47
CA HIS A 182 -23.53 3.99 -3.52
C HIS A 182 -24.52 4.00 -2.34
N GLN A 183 -25.75 3.51 -2.53
CA GLN A 183 -26.77 3.47 -1.48
C GLN A 183 -26.30 2.61 -0.29
N ILE A 184 -25.76 1.42 -0.56
CA ILE A 184 -25.28 0.48 0.47
C ILE A 184 -24.17 1.11 1.31
N PHE A 185 -23.27 1.85 0.69
CA PHE A 185 -22.16 2.51 1.38
C PHE A 185 -22.55 3.79 2.15
N ARG A 186 -23.77 4.32 1.96
CA ARG A 186 -24.29 5.49 2.70
C ARG A 186 -25.06 5.08 3.95
N GLU A 187 -25.69 3.91 3.91
CA GLU A 187 -26.40 3.37 5.05
C GLU A 187 -25.44 3.03 6.19
N LYS A 188 -25.96 3.02 7.43
CA LYS A 188 -25.18 2.77 8.64
C LYS A 188 -24.92 1.27 8.79
N MET A 189 -24.23 0.70 7.81
CA MET A 189 -23.80 -0.69 7.75
C MET A 189 -22.45 -0.87 8.43
N GLU A 190 -22.15 -2.11 8.84
CA GLU A 190 -20.88 -2.45 9.46
C GLU A 190 -19.70 -2.18 8.51
N ARG A 191 -18.62 -1.63 9.06
CA ARG A 191 -17.38 -1.42 8.31
C ARG A 191 -16.36 -2.48 8.63
N ALA A 192 -15.64 -2.95 7.61
CA ALA A 192 -14.55 -3.91 7.79
C ALA A 192 -13.47 -3.43 8.79
N SER A 193 -13.26 -2.12 8.89
CA SER A 193 -12.32 -1.50 9.83
C SER A 193 -12.77 -1.50 11.29
N GLU A 194 -14.06 -1.76 11.56
CA GLU A 194 -14.61 -1.80 12.91
C GLU A 194 -14.51 -3.19 13.54
N LYS A 195 -14.30 -4.23 12.72
CA LYS A 195 -14.12 -5.61 13.17
C LYS A 195 -12.71 -5.82 13.73
N LYS A 196 -12.62 -6.33 14.96
CA LYS A 196 -11.33 -6.66 15.62
C LYS A 196 -11.35 -8.07 16.18
N GLU A 197 -10.18 -8.71 16.19
CA GLU A 197 -9.90 -9.98 16.87
C GLU A 197 -10.82 -11.14 16.47
N MET A 198 -11.31 -11.14 15.23
CA MET A 198 -12.24 -12.18 14.78
C MET A 198 -11.52 -13.47 14.37
N PHE A 199 -10.38 -13.35 13.69
CA PHE A 199 -9.71 -14.49 13.06
C PHE A 199 -8.66 -15.13 13.97
N ASN A 200 -8.54 -16.45 13.91
CA ASN A 200 -7.38 -17.14 14.48
C ASN A 200 -6.12 -16.82 13.64
N LEU A 201 -5.06 -16.34 14.28
CA LEU A 201 -3.81 -15.95 13.62
C LEU A 201 -2.64 -16.94 13.77
N ASP A 202 -2.83 -18.11 14.38
CA ASP A 202 -1.77 -19.06 14.76
C ASP A 202 -0.88 -19.53 13.60
N GLN A 203 -1.45 -19.61 12.39
CA GLN A 203 -0.75 -20.05 11.16
C GLN A 203 -0.30 -18.89 10.27
N VAL A 204 -0.52 -17.65 10.70
CA VAL A 204 -0.28 -16.45 9.90
C VAL A 204 1.15 -15.98 10.11
N LYS A 205 1.97 -16.12 9.06
CA LYS A 205 3.33 -15.57 9.06
C LYS A 205 3.30 -14.10 8.65
N ILE A 206 3.54 -13.22 9.62
CA ILE A 206 3.79 -11.79 9.38
C ILE A 206 5.27 -11.62 9.03
N ILE A 207 5.56 -11.01 7.88
CA ILE A 207 6.91 -10.87 7.35
C ILE A 207 7.30 -9.39 7.36
N PRO A 208 8.22 -8.95 8.24
CA PRO A 208 8.81 -7.63 8.15
C PRO A 208 9.75 -7.56 6.94
N LYS A 209 9.70 -6.47 6.18
CA LYS A 209 10.59 -6.24 5.02
C LYS A 209 11.01 -4.78 4.91
N LYS A 210 12.14 -4.54 4.24
CA LYS A 210 12.46 -3.23 3.68
C LYS A 210 11.63 -3.04 2.40
N SER A 211 11.01 -1.88 2.22
CA SER A 211 10.13 -1.59 1.09
C SER A 211 10.25 -0.13 0.68
N SER A 212 10.21 0.13 -0.63
CA SER A 212 10.15 1.50 -1.16
C SER A 212 8.94 2.27 -0.63
N ALA A 213 7.85 1.59 -0.27
CA ALA A 213 6.67 2.20 0.32
C ALA A 213 6.99 2.98 1.60
N SER A 214 7.80 2.42 2.51
CA SER A 214 8.20 3.12 3.73
C SER A 214 9.15 4.28 3.44
N THR A 215 10.04 4.12 2.46
CA THR A 215 10.94 5.19 2.00
C THR A 215 10.17 6.37 1.39
N ILE A 216 9.19 6.09 0.53
CA ILE A 216 8.27 7.08 -0.05
C ILE A 216 7.43 7.73 1.04
N ALA A 217 6.83 6.94 1.94
CA ALA A 217 6.04 7.47 3.06
C ALA A 217 6.87 8.42 3.92
N ASN A 218 8.11 8.06 4.24
CA ASN A 218 9.01 8.92 4.98
C ASN A 218 9.19 10.27 4.28
N LEU A 219 9.49 10.29 2.98
CA LEU A 219 9.63 11.52 2.21
C LEU A 219 8.34 12.35 2.19
N VAL A 220 7.21 11.73 1.80
CA VAL A 220 5.95 12.43 1.56
C VAL A 220 5.38 13.03 2.84
N ILE A 221 5.37 12.27 3.94
CA ILE A 221 4.82 12.71 5.22
C ILE A 221 5.56 13.95 5.75
N GLN A 222 6.84 14.09 5.44
CA GLN A 222 7.61 15.28 5.86
C GLN A 222 7.11 16.56 5.19
N SER A 223 6.48 16.47 4.01
CA SER A 223 5.90 17.62 3.32
C SER A 223 4.57 18.11 3.96
N ILE A 224 3.93 17.30 4.81
CA ILE A 224 2.54 17.51 5.26
C ILE A 224 2.49 17.90 6.73
N SER A 225 1.90 19.06 7.05
CA SER A 225 1.76 19.53 8.44
C SER A 225 0.54 18.92 9.13
N ASN A 226 -0.58 18.81 8.41
CA ASN A 226 -1.82 18.25 8.93
C ASN A 226 -1.81 16.71 8.83
N ASN A 227 -1.86 16.03 9.97
CA ASN A 227 -1.88 14.56 10.01
C ASN A 227 -3.05 13.95 9.23
N LYS A 228 -4.21 14.63 9.16
CA LYS A 228 -5.38 14.15 8.43
C LYS A 228 -5.15 14.04 6.92
N MET A 229 -4.26 14.86 6.37
CA MET A 229 -3.94 14.89 4.94
C MET A 229 -2.83 13.90 4.54
N ARG A 230 -2.21 13.22 5.51
CA ARG A 230 -1.05 12.35 5.24
C ARG A 230 -1.40 11.16 4.37
N HIS A 231 -2.60 10.64 4.57
CA HIS A 231 -3.12 9.49 3.84
C HIS A 231 -3.32 9.85 2.36
N GLU A 232 -4.24 10.78 2.10
CA GLU A 232 -4.59 11.23 0.74
C GLU A 232 -3.38 11.64 -0.10
N VAL A 233 -2.45 12.43 0.46
CA VAL A 233 -1.27 12.89 -0.28
C VAL A 233 -0.28 11.74 -0.53
N LEU A 234 -0.16 10.78 0.39
CA LEU A 234 0.70 9.61 0.19
C LEU A 234 0.13 8.69 -0.89
N GLU A 235 -1.16 8.40 -0.83
CA GLU A 235 -1.87 7.60 -1.83
C GLU A 235 -1.75 8.23 -3.22
N GLU A 236 -2.01 9.53 -3.34
CA GLU A 236 -1.88 10.24 -4.62
C GLU A 236 -0.44 10.22 -5.12
N PHE A 237 0.54 10.47 -4.24
CA PHE A 237 1.94 10.41 -4.64
C PHE A 237 2.33 9.01 -5.11
N MET A 238 1.94 7.95 -4.40
CA MET A 238 2.23 6.58 -4.81
C MET A 238 1.49 6.19 -6.10
N LEU A 239 0.24 6.62 -6.27
CA LEU A 239 -0.53 6.36 -7.49
C LEU A 239 0.15 6.93 -8.73
N PHE A 240 0.76 8.11 -8.68
CA PHE A 240 1.39 8.70 -9.87
C PHE A 240 2.87 8.37 -10.02
N ASN A 241 3.60 8.19 -8.92
CA ASN A 241 5.06 8.13 -8.96
C ASN A 241 5.63 6.71 -8.80
N ASP A 242 4.94 5.83 -8.07
CA ASP A 242 5.35 4.43 -7.97
C ASP A 242 4.97 3.68 -9.25
N SER A 243 5.75 2.67 -9.66
CA SER A 243 5.48 1.95 -10.91
C SER A 243 4.45 0.83 -10.76
N VAL A 244 4.03 0.50 -9.54
CA VAL A 244 3.19 -0.69 -9.27
C VAL A 244 1.86 -0.38 -8.57
N THR A 245 1.66 0.81 -8.00
CA THR A 245 0.37 1.26 -7.43
C THR A 245 -0.64 1.58 -8.53
N VAL A 246 -1.69 0.78 -8.68
CA VAL A 246 -2.66 0.91 -9.78
C VAL A 246 -3.96 1.58 -9.38
N ALA A 247 -4.37 1.51 -8.12
CA ALA A 247 -5.61 2.12 -7.66
C ALA A 247 -5.52 2.57 -6.20
N ILE A 248 -6.33 3.55 -5.84
CA ILE A 248 -6.50 4.03 -4.46
C ILE A 248 -7.98 4.22 -4.13
N GLU A 249 -8.30 4.14 -2.84
CA GLU A 249 -9.65 4.33 -2.29
C GLU A 249 -10.70 3.44 -2.99
N VAL A 250 -10.36 2.17 -3.16
CA VAL A 250 -11.18 1.21 -3.93
C VAL A 250 -12.32 0.68 -3.06
N PRO A 251 -13.59 0.90 -3.44
CA PRO A 251 -14.73 0.42 -2.67
C PRO A 251 -14.84 -1.11 -2.78
N VAL A 252 -15.11 -1.75 -1.66
CA VAL A 252 -15.34 -3.20 -1.58
C VAL A 252 -16.52 -3.50 -0.67
N ILE A 253 -17.19 -4.60 -0.98
CA ILE A 253 -18.42 -5.04 -0.31
C ILE A 253 -18.43 -6.58 -0.21
N LEU A 254 -19.05 -7.09 0.84
CA LEU A 254 -19.39 -8.50 1.04
C LEU A 254 -20.83 -8.60 1.54
N ASP A 255 -21.53 -9.63 1.09
CA ASP A 255 -22.86 -10.00 1.57
C ASP A 255 -22.90 -11.39 2.21
N SER A 256 -24.09 -11.86 2.58
CA SER A 256 -24.30 -13.19 3.16
C SER A 256 -23.93 -14.33 2.20
N GLU A 257 -24.18 -14.19 0.89
CA GLU A 257 -23.89 -15.23 -0.10
C GLU A 257 -22.38 -15.43 -0.26
N ASP A 258 -21.63 -14.35 -0.27
CA ASP A 258 -20.17 -14.37 -0.31
C ASP A 258 -19.56 -15.11 0.90
N ILE A 259 -20.09 -14.85 2.10
CA ILE A 259 -19.66 -15.54 3.32
C ILE A 259 -20.01 -17.02 3.28
N ASN A 260 -21.20 -17.37 2.80
CA ASN A 260 -21.63 -18.75 2.63
C ASN A 260 -20.75 -19.50 1.62
N HIS A 261 -20.42 -18.88 0.49
CA HIS A 261 -19.48 -19.43 -0.49
C HIS A 261 -18.13 -19.75 0.16
N TYR A 262 -17.57 -18.81 0.94
CA TYR A 262 -16.31 -19.05 1.64
C TYR A 262 -16.37 -20.19 2.66
N LYS A 263 -17.44 -20.26 3.45
CA LYS A 263 -17.59 -21.28 4.49
C LYS A 263 -17.85 -22.67 3.92
N PHE A 264 -18.80 -22.79 2.99
CA PHE A 264 -19.36 -24.09 2.60
C PHE A 264 -18.75 -24.65 1.32
N GLU A 265 -18.36 -23.80 0.36
CA GLU A 265 -17.72 -24.28 -0.87
C GLU A 265 -16.20 -24.33 -0.72
N LEU A 266 -15.59 -23.28 -0.16
CA LEU A 266 -14.14 -23.17 -0.05
C LEU A 266 -13.58 -23.72 1.28
N ASN A 267 -14.46 -24.06 2.24
CA ASN A 267 -14.09 -24.54 3.58
C ASN A 267 -13.11 -23.60 4.31
N PHE A 268 -13.31 -22.29 4.14
CA PHE A 268 -12.56 -21.28 4.87
C PHE A 268 -13.13 -21.09 6.28
N ASP A 269 -12.23 -20.89 7.23
CA ASP A 269 -12.52 -20.56 8.62
C ASP A 269 -12.89 -19.07 8.72
N ILE A 270 -14.17 -18.77 8.46
CA ILE A 270 -14.74 -17.42 8.57
C ILE A 270 -15.51 -17.31 9.91
N PRO A 271 -15.02 -16.52 10.88
CA PRO A 271 -15.52 -16.51 12.26
C PRO A 271 -16.75 -15.61 12.46
N PHE A 272 -17.37 -15.13 11.39
CA PHE A 272 -18.52 -14.22 11.44
C PHE A 272 -19.58 -14.57 10.41
N LEU A 273 -20.74 -13.94 10.54
CA LEU A 273 -21.87 -14.04 9.62
C LEU A 273 -22.28 -12.63 9.22
N ILE A 274 -22.91 -12.53 8.05
CA ILE A 274 -23.63 -11.34 7.59
C ILE A 274 -25.07 -11.81 7.39
N ASN A 275 -26.04 -11.09 7.94
CA ASN A 275 -27.44 -11.46 7.78
C ASN A 275 -27.92 -11.14 6.37
N GLU A 276 -28.99 -11.80 5.91
CA GLU A 276 -29.60 -11.48 4.62
C GLU A 276 -30.03 -10.01 4.58
N GLY A 277 -29.66 -9.31 3.50
CA GLY A 277 -29.93 -7.88 3.33
C GLY A 277 -28.95 -6.93 4.06
N GLU A 278 -28.01 -7.47 4.85
CA GLU A 278 -26.91 -6.70 5.43
C GLU A 278 -25.64 -6.83 4.58
N TYR A 279 -24.74 -5.84 4.72
CA TYR A 279 -23.50 -5.78 3.95
C TYR A 279 -22.34 -5.34 4.83
N LEU A 280 -21.16 -5.91 4.55
CA LEU A 280 -19.90 -5.45 5.10
C LEU A 280 -19.17 -4.63 4.05
N THR A 281 -18.95 -3.35 4.32
CA THR A 281 -18.37 -2.41 3.36
C THR A 281 -16.98 -1.92 3.77
N GLY A 282 -16.22 -1.41 2.80
CA GLY A 282 -14.98 -0.69 3.08
C GLY A 282 -14.31 -0.11 1.85
N HIS A 283 -13.19 0.58 2.08
CA HIS A 283 -12.35 1.17 1.05
C HIS A 283 -10.92 0.70 1.25
N ILE A 284 -10.32 0.16 0.20
CA ILE A 284 -8.91 -0.22 0.18
C ILE A 284 -8.10 1.02 -0.16
N ASP A 285 -7.20 1.43 0.73
CA ASP A 285 -6.34 2.61 0.54
C ASP A 285 -5.55 2.50 -0.77
N MET A 286 -4.85 1.39 -0.99
CA MET A 286 -3.99 1.21 -2.15
C MET A 286 -3.99 -0.23 -2.66
N ILE A 287 -4.05 -0.38 -3.99
CA ILE A 287 -3.80 -1.65 -4.68
C ILE A 287 -2.51 -1.53 -5.47
N GLN A 288 -1.58 -2.48 -5.26
CA GLN A 288 -0.42 -2.66 -6.11
C GLN A 288 -0.45 -4.01 -6.84
N ILE A 289 0.18 -4.08 -8.02
CA ILE A 289 0.41 -5.34 -8.72
C ILE A 289 1.91 -5.48 -8.96
N ARG A 290 2.49 -6.54 -8.39
CA ARG A 290 3.93 -6.81 -8.50
C ARG A 290 4.21 -8.26 -8.17
N ASN A 291 5.31 -8.79 -8.70
CA ASN A 291 5.80 -10.13 -8.38
C ASN A 291 4.74 -11.25 -8.55
N GLY A 292 3.83 -11.11 -9.52
CA GLY A 292 2.80 -12.12 -9.78
C GLY A 292 1.64 -12.14 -8.78
N SER A 293 1.49 -11.10 -7.95
CA SER A 293 0.46 -10.98 -6.91
C SER A 293 -0.18 -9.59 -6.88
N ILE A 294 -1.41 -9.53 -6.36
CA ILE A 294 -2.11 -8.29 -6.00
C ILE A 294 -1.80 -8.00 -4.53
N TYR A 295 -1.36 -6.79 -4.22
CA TYR A 295 -1.09 -6.32 -2.87
C TYR A 295 -2.19 -5.33 -2.47
N ILE A 296 -2.93 -5.66 -1.43
CA ILE A 296 -3.83 -4.76 -0.73
C ILE A 296 -3.01 -4.09 0.36
N MET A 297 -2.86 -2.77 0.27
CA MET A 297 -1.97 -2.00 1.12
C MET A 297 -2.74 -1.00 1.96
N ASP A 298 -2.36 -0.85 3.22
CA ASP A 298 -2.97 0.07 4.18
C ASP A 298 -1.89 0.90 4.89
N PHE A 299 -2.04 2.23 4.87
CA PHE A 299 -1.11 3.13 5.55
C PHE A 299 -1.57 3.37 6.99
N LYS A 300 -0.85 2.80 7.95
CA LYS A 300 -1.15 2.94 9.39
C LYS A 300 -0.08 3.71 10.12
N PRO A 301 -0.37 4.91 10.68
CA PRO A 301 0.58 5.62 11.53
C PRO A 301 1.00 4.74 12.71
N SER A 302 2.30 4.43 12.85
CA SER A 302 2.80 3.46 13.84
C SER A 302 2.47 2.01 13.50
N ALA A 303 2.83 1.58 12.29
CA ALA A 303 2.56 0.24 11.75
C ALA A 303 3.08 -0.90 12.64
N LYS A 304 4.10 -0.67 13.48
CA LYS A 304 4.57 -1.68 14.43
C LYS A 304 3.55 -1.98 15.55
N LYS A 305 2.72 -1.01 15.90
CA LYS A 305 1.68 -1.13 16.94
C LYS A 305 0.34 -1.53 16.34
N GLU A 306 -0.02 -0.91 15.22
CA GLU A 306 -1.27 -1.21 14.53
C GLU A 306 -1.11 -2.51 13.72
N LYS A 307 -2.02 -3.46 13.89
CA LYS A 307 -2.01 -4.75 13.18
C LYS A 307 -3.35 -4.93 12.46
N PRO A 308 -3.57 -4.30 11.30
CA PRO A 308 -4.87 -4.32 10.59
C PRO A 308 -5.09 -5.63 9.80
N ILE A 309 -4.73 -6.78 10.38
CA ILE A 309 -4.71 -8.07 9.67
C ILE A 309 -6.13 -8.49 9.28
N GLU A 310 -7.09 -8.30 10.18
CA GLU A 310 -8.49 -8.64 9.98
C GLU A 310 -9.13 -7.77 8.89
N GLN A 311 -8.96 -6.46 8.99
CA GLN A 311 -9.43 -5.49 7.99
C GLN A 311 -8.89 -5.84 6.60
N LEU A 312 -7.57 -6.03 6.48
CA LEU A 312 -6.93 -6.36 5.21
C LEU A 312 -7.35 -7.74 4.68
N THR A 313 -7.65 -8.70 5.56
CA THR A 313 -8.15 -10.03 5.15
C THR A 313 -9.56 -9.92 4.60
N ILE A 314 -10.44 -9.14 5.25
CA ILE A 314 -11.80 -8.87 4.77
C ILE A 314 -11.75 -8.20 3.40
N TYR A 315 -10.88 -7.21 3.21
CA TYR A 315 -10.68 -6.57 1.91
C TYR A 315 -10.21 -7.54 0.82
N ALA A 316 -9.33 -8.48 1.17
CA ALA A 316 -8.89 -9.51 0.23
C ALA A 316 -10.00 -10.50 -0.14
N LEU A 317 -10.86 -10.87 0.82
CA LEU A 317 -12.04 -11.70 0.56
C LEU A 317 -13.03 -10.95 -0.35
N ALA A 318 -13.38 -9.72 0.01
CA ALA A 318 -14.30 -8.89 -0.77
C ALA A 318 -13.83 -8.73 -2.22
N LEU A 319 -12.57 -8.30 -2.40
CA LEU A 319 -12.02 -8.10 -3.74
C LEU A 319 -11.87 -9.43 -4.51
N SER A 320 -11.61 -10.54 -3.82
CA SER A 320 -11.57 -11.88 -4.42
C SER A 320 -12.93 -12.31 -4.98
N ARG A 321 -14.04 -12.03 -4.27
CA ARG A 321 -15.40 -12.29 -4.75
C ARG A 321 -15.77 -11.39 -5.92
N LEU A 322 -15.58 -10.08 -5.77
CA LEU A 322 -15.92 -9.06 -6.77
C LEU A 322 -15.19 -9.27 -8.10
N THR A 323 -13.98 -9.84 -8.08
CA THR A 323 -13.16 -10.05 -9.29
C THR A 323 -13.11 -11.50 -9.75
N GLY A 324 -13.57 -12.46 -8.95
CA GLY A 324 -13.35 -13.90 -9.16
C GLY A 324 -11.89 -14.35 -9.05
N ILE A 325 -10.96 -13.45 -8.68
CA ILE A 325 -9.54 -13.81 -8.54
C ILE A 325 -9.37 -14.61 -7.24
N ARG A 326 -8.69 -15.75 -7.32
CA ARG A 326 -8.45 -16.62 -6.16
C ARG A 326 -7.60 -15.91 -5.09
N LEU A 327 -7.98 -16.10 -3.82
CA LEU A 327 -7.31 -15.52 -2.65
C LEU A 327 -5.80 -15.82 -2.57
N TYR A 328 -5.36 -16.95 -3.15
CA TYR A 328 -3.94 -17.31 -3.31
C TYR A 328 -3.08 -16.23 -4.00
N HIS A 329 -3.69 -15.44 -4.89
CA HIS A 329 -2.97 -14.38 -5.61
C HIS A 329 -2.86 -13.07 -4.84
N PHE A 330 -3.47 -12.96 -3.66
CA PHE A 330 -3.45 -11.77 -2.85
C PHE A 330 -2.36 -11.84 -1.79
N LYS A 331 -1.80 -10.67 -1.52
CA LYS A 331 -1.00 -10.36 -0.34
C LYS A 331 -1.57 -9.12 0.29
N CYS A 332 -1.46 -9.06 1.60
CA CYS A 332 -1.89 -7.91 2.37
C CYS A 332 -0.65 -7.30 3.02
N ALA A 333 -0.59 -5.98 3.05
CA ALA A 333 0.52 -5.28 3.69
C ALA A 333 0.06 -4.01 4.37
N TRP A 334 0.74 -3.66 5.45
CA TRP A 334 0.58 -2.37 6.09
C TRP A 334 1.94 -1.78 6.43
N PHE A 335 2.01 -0.46 6.45
CA PHE A 335 3.28 0.23 6.56
C PHE A 335 3.15 1.64 7.11
N ASP A 336 4.27 2.15 7.60
CA ASP A 336 4.47 3.57 7.90
C ASP A 336 5.80 4.07 7.30
N SER A 337 6.26 5.24 7.72
CA SER A 337 7.53 5.85 7.29
C SER A 337 8.79 5.03 7.65
N LYS A 338 8.67 3.96 8.42
CA LYS A 338 9.79 3.18 8.95
C LYS A 338 9.59 1.68 8.74
N ASP A 339 8.42 1.18 9.14
CA ASP A 339 8.14 -0.24 9.21
C ASP A 339 7.20 -0.65 8.06
N TYR A 340 7.43 -1.84 7.51
CA TYR A 340 6.58 -2.49 6.51
C TYR A 340 6.42 -3.96 6.86
N PHE A 341 5.18 -4.43 6.83
CA PHE A 341 4.82 -5.81 7.10
C PHE A 341 3.93 -6.34 5.98
N GLU A 342 4.14 -7.60 5.59
CA GLU A 342 3.24 -8.31 4.68
C GLU A 342 2.82 -9.67 5.23
N PHE A 343 1.66 -10.15 4.81
CA PHE A 343 1.16 -11.50 5.09
C PHE A 343 0.30 -12.01 3.93
N PHE A 344 -0.02 -13.30 3.97
CA PHE A 344 -0.92 -13.94 3.01
C PHE A 344 -2.32 -14.08 3.65
N PRO A 345 -3.36 -13.42 3.12
CA PRO A 345 -4.72 -13.51 3.68
C PRO A 345 -5.27 -14.94 3.63
N LEU A 346 -4.84 -15.74 2.65
CA LEU A 346 -5.21 -17.16 2.58
C LEU A 346 -4.81 -17.93 3.85
N HIS A 347 -3.68 -17.63 4.49
CA HIS A 347 -3.26 -18.32 5.73
C HIS A 347 -4.08 -17.90 6.96
N VAL A 348 -4.80 -16.78 6.87
CA VAL A 348 -5.72 -16.32 7.92
C VAL A 348 -6.97 -17.20 7.92
N VAL A 349 -7.49 -17.53 6.74
CA VAL A 349 -8.80 -18.20 6.59
C VAL A 349 -8.70 -19.69 6.25
N TYR A 350 -7.62 -20.13 5.60
CA TYR A 350 -7.41 -21.53 5.24
C TYR A 350 -6.47 -22.19 6.24
N LYS A 351 -7.04 -22.99 7.16
CA LYS A 351 -6.27 -23.70 8.19
C LYS A 351 -5.88 -25.08 7.72
N LEU A 352 -4.58 -25.34 7.66
CA LEU A 352 -4.09 -26.70 7.45
C LEU A 352 -4.44 -27.52 8.68
N LYS A 353 -5.27 -28.56 8.50
CA LYS A 353 -5.51 -29.56 9.55
C LYS A 353 -4.16 -30.17 9.90
N LYS A 354 -3.74 -30.10 11.16
CA LYS A 354 -2.60 -30.90 11.65
C LYS A 354 -2.96 -32.36 11.41
N GLY A 355 -2.47 -32.95 10.32
CA GLY A 355 -2.61 -34.37 10.11
C GLY A 355 -2.08 -35.08 11.35
N LYS A 356 -2.84 -36.06 11.88
CA LYS A 356 -2.24 -37.07 12.77
C LYS A 356 -0.97 -37.51 12.06
N LYS A 357 0.21 -37.23 12.64
CA LYS A 357 1.47 -37.78 12.14
C LYS A 357 1.29 -39.29 12.17
N PHE A 358 0.90 -39.89 11.06
CA PHE A 358 1.02 -41.33 10.92
C PHE A 358 2.50 -41.60 10.99
N ASN A 359 2.90 -42.27 12.08
CA ASN A 359 4.27 -42.68 12.30
C ASN A 359 4.68 -43.48 11.05
N LYS A 360 5.71 -43.05 10.32
CA LYS A 360 6.17 -43.74 9.09
C LYS A 360 6.48 -45.23 9.32
N ASN A 361 6.66 -45.64 10.58
CA ASN A 361 6.86 -47.02 10.98
C ASN A 361 5.55 -47.84 11.03
N GLN A 362 4.37 -47.23 11.20
CA GLN A 362 3.09 -47.94 11.16
C GLN A 362 2.63 -48.24 9.72
N THR A 363 2.97 -47.39 8.75
CA THR A 363 2.68 -47.66 7.34
C THR A 363 3.48 -48.83 6.79
N LYS A 364 4.76 -49.00 7.21
CA LYS A 364 5.55 -50.19 6.85
C LYS A 364 4.98 -51.47 7.46
N LEU A 365 4.54 -51.45 8.72
CA LEU A 365 3.94 -52.62 9.38
C LEU A 365 2.62 -53.07 8.75
N ASN A 366 1.79 -52.13 8.27
CA ASN A 366 0.53 -52.46 7.61
C ASN A 366 0.69 -52.93 6.15
N ILE A 367 1.79 -52.55 5.48
CA ILE A 367 2.13 -53.03 4.13
C ILE A 367 2.72 -54.45 4.22
N ILE A 368 3.64 -54.69 5.16
CA ILE A 368 4.26 -56.01 5.36
C ILE A 368 3.19 -57.05 5.76
N LYS A 369 2.28 -56.71 6.69
CA LYS A 369 1.18 -57.62 7.07
C LYS A 369 0.21 -57.97 5.92
N LYS A 370 0.02 -57.09 4.92
CA LYS A 370 -0.84 -57.37 3.76
C LYS A 370 -0.15 -58.24 2.72
N GLU A 371 1.17 -58.12 2.57
CA GLU A 371 1.96 -58.95 1.65
C GLU A 371 2.16 -60.38 2.18
N ASP A 372 2.30 -60.54 3.50
CA ASP A 372 2.45 -61.86 4.12
C ASP A 372 1.15 -62.68 4.10
N VAL A 373 -0.02 -62.03 4.23
CA VAL A 373 -1.33 -62.71 4.11
C VAL A 373 -1.61 -63.15 2.67
N LYS A 374 -1.25 -62.33 1.67
CA LYS A 374 -1.39 -62.71 0.24
C LYS A 374 -0.48 -63.86 -0.19
N LYS A 375 0.68 -64.05 0.47
CA LYS A 375 1.58 -65.17 0.17
C LYS A 375 1.13 -66.51 0.77
N MET A 376 0.26 -66.50 1.78
CA MET A 376 -0.32 -67.72 2.36
C MET A 376 -1.54 -68.24 1.58
N GLU A 377 -2.25 -67.40 0.83
CA GLU A 377 -3.44 -67.81 0.06
C GLU A 377 -3.14 -68.37 -1.34
N ILE A 378 -1.88 -68.34 -1.80
CA ILE A 378 -1.48 -68.84 -3.15
C ILE A 378 -0.87 -70.26 -3.08
N LYS A 379 -0.83 -70.88 -1.91
CA LYS A 379 -0.45 -72.29 -1.74
C LYS A 379 -1.56 -73.08 -1.06
N LYS A 380 -2.63 -73.36 -1.79
CA LYS A 380 -3.51 -74.52 -1.57
C LYS A 380 -4.28 -74.85 -2.83
#